data_AF-A0A521TEM4-F1
#
_entry.id   AF-A0A521TEM4-F1
#
_cell.length_a   1.000
_cell.length_b   1.000
_cell.length_c   1.000
_cell.angle_alpha   90.00
_cell.angle_beta   90.00
_cell.angle_gamma   90.00
#
_symmetry.space_group_name_H-M   'P 1'
#
loop_
_entity.id
_entity.type
_entity.pdbx_description
1 polymer ?
#
loop_
_entity_poly.entity_id
_entity_poly.type
_entity_poly.pdbx_seq_one_letter_code
_entity_poly.pdbx_strand_id
1 'polypeptide(L)'
;MKAVGVIGVVVAAVALQMAFARFTVGGRWSIDLVLVGVALIALKWGPGAGVIGGTLGGLTQDALAGGTIGVGGLAKTIVGFFVGVVGSQFIVARPVPRMVVVAGATVAHRLLMQAIVSAIGLHWAGVSWLGMLSETGLNAVTALIVFQSIETVPALLRHRPMRRSAFGKRKW
;
A
#
# COMPACT_ATOMS: atom_id res chain seq x y z
N MET A 1 2.20 14.20 -13.99
CA MET A 1 1.74 12.80 -14.05
C MET A 1 1.89 12.03 -12.73
N LYS A 2 2.96 12.21 -11.95
CA LYS A 2 3.14 11.50 -10.65
C LYS A 2 2.02 11.79 -9.63
N ALA A 3 1.64 13.06 -9.46
CA ALA A 3 0.59 13.47 -8.52
C ALA A 3 -0.78 12.83 -8.82
N VAL A 4 -1.18 12.78 -10.10
CA VAL A 4 -2.42 12.12 -10.53
C VAL A 4 -2.41 10.62 -10.17
N GLY A 5 -1.26 9.96 -10.36
CA GLY A 5 -1.10 8.55 -9.96
C GLY A 5 -1.21 8.34 -8.45
N VAL A 6 -0.60 9.22 -7.65
CA VAL A 6 -0.70 9.18 -6.18
C VAL A 6 -2.14 9.35 -5.73
N ILE A 7 -2.82 10.40 -6.22
CA ILE A 7 -4.22 10.68 -5.87
C ILE A 7 -5.12 9.51 -6.29
N GLY A 8 -4.95 8.99 -7.51
CA GLY A 8 -5.73 7.86 -8.00
C GLY A 8 -5.57 6.61 -7.13
N VAL A 9 -4.35 6.28 -6.70
CA VAL A 9 -4.10 5.14 -5.80
C VAL A 9 -4.71 5.39 -4.41
N VAL A 10 -4.56 6.59 -3.85
CA VAL A 10 -5.15 6.94 -2.55
C VAL A 10 -6.68 6.81 -2.59
N VAL A 11 -7.32 7.41 -3.59
CA VAL A 11 -8.78 7.36 -3.74
C VAL A 11 -9.25 5.92 -3.91
N ALA A 12 -8.59 5.14 -4.77
CA ALA A 12 -8.93 3.73 -4.96
C ALA A 12 -8.76 2.92 -3.66
N ALA A 13 -7.66 3.11 -2.94
CA ALA A 13 -7.37 2.40 -1.70
C ALA A 13 -8.39 2.75 -0.59
N VAL A 14 -8.73 4.03 -0.43
CA VAL A 14 -9.74 4.48 0.54
C VAL A 14 -11.13 3.96 0.16
N ALA A 15 -11.53 4.05 -1.11
CA ALA A 15 -12.83 3.56 -1.57
C ALA A 15 -12.96 2.04 -1.35
N LEU A 16 -11.91 1.28 -1.67
CA LEU A 16 -11.86 -0.15 -1.44
C LEU A 16 -11.90 -0.47 0.06
N GLN A 17 -11.16 0.29 0.89
CA GLN A 17 -11.18 0.15 2.35
C GLN A 17 -12.59 0.33 2.91
N MET A 18 -13.31 1.38 2.48
CA MET A 18 -14.69 1.62 2.93
C MET A 18 -15.64 0.51 2.48
N ALA A 19 -15.45 -0.03 1.27
CA ALA A 19 -16.23 -1.16 0.77
C ALA A 19 -15.95 -2.48 1.51
N PHE A 20 -14.76 -2.64 2.09
CA PHE A 20 -14.38 -3.79 2.92
C PHE A 20 -14.73 -3.61 4.40
N ALA A 21 -14.73 -2.38 4.91
CA ALA A 21 -15.02 -2.07 6.31
C ALA A 21 -16.40 -2.59 6.76
N ARG A 22 -17.37 -2.69 5.84
CA ARG A 22 -18.70 -3.28 6.10
C ARG A 22 -18.68 -4.80 6.34
N PHE A 23 -17.63 -5.50 5.92
CA PHE A 23 -17.49 -6.96 6.06
C PHE A 23 -16.61 -7.36 7.25
N THR A 24 -15.83 -6.43 7.80
CA THR A 24 -15.00 -6.67 8.99
C THR A 24 -15.83 -6.53 10.27
N VAL A 25 -16.59 -7.58 10.60
CA VAL A 25 -17.32 -7.67 11.87
C VAL A 25 -16.35 -8.06 13.00
N GLY A 26 -16.25 -7.23 14.04
CA GLY A 26 -15.60 -7.58 15.31
C GLY A 26 -14.10 -7.27 15.43
N GLY A 27 -13.50 -6.47 14.54
CA GLY A 27 -12.15 -5.90 14.70
C GLY A 27 -10.99 -6.89 14.76
N ARG A 28 -11.26 -8.19 14.54
CA ARG A 28 -10.33 -9.29 14.82
C ARG A 28 -9.49 -9.70 13.59
N TRP A 29 -9.94 -9.32 12.40
CA TRP A 29 -9.26 -9.51 11.11
C TRP A 29 -9.39 -8.19 10.34
N SER A 30 -8.35 -7.35 10.34
CA SER A 30 -8.36 -6.09 9.59
C SER A 30 -7.36 -6.16 8.46
N ILE A 31 -7.80 -5.73 7.28
CA ILE A 31 -6.95 -5.47 6.12
C ILE A 31 -6.83 -3.94 6.03
N ASP A 32 -5.61 -3.42 5.92
CA ASP A 32 -5.36 -1.99 5.72
C ASP A 32 -4.94 -1.74 4.27
N LEU A 33 -5.94 -1.57 3.42
CA LEU A 33 -5.76 -1.33 1.99
C LEU A 33 -5.13 0.04 1.70
N VAL A 34 -5.34 1.01 2.59
CA VAL A 34 -4.73 2.33 2.48
C VAL A 34 -3.22 2.22 2.70
N LEU A 35 -2.78 1.47 3.71
CA LEU A 35 -1.36 1.21 3.94
C LEU A 35 -0.69 0.50 2.76
N VAL A 36 -1.35 -0.52 2.18
CA VAL A 36 -0.86 -1.21 0.97
C VAL A 36 -0.74 -0.23 -0.20
N GLY A 37 -1.73 0.65 -0.39
CA GLY A 37 -1.70 1.71 -1.41
C GLY A 37 -0.56 2.72 -1.19
N VAL A 38 -0.32 3.14 0.06
CA VAL A 38 0.79 4.02 0.44
C VAL A 38 2.13 3.36 0.16
N ALA A 39 2.28 2.07 0.48
CA ALA A 39 3.49 1.32 0.17
C ALA A 39 3.72 1.20 -1.34
N LEU A 40 2.67 0.95 -2.13
CA LEU A 40 2.73 0.96 -3.59
C LEU A 40 3.20 2.31 -4.14
N ILE A 41 2.62 3.41 -3.64
CA ILE A 41 3.02 4.78 -3.99
C ILE A 41 4.50 5.02 -3.69
N ALA A 42 4.92 4.67 -2.47
CA ALA A 42 6.27 4.90 -1.97
C ALA A 42 7.32 4.08 -2.73
N LEU A 43 7.06 2.79 -2.98
CA LEU A 43 7.96 1.92 -3.74
C LEU A 43 8.06 2.32 -5.21
N LYS A 44 7.00 2.88 -5.80
CA LYS A 44 6.96 3.24 -7.22
C LYS A 44 7.54 4.63 -7.51
N TRP A 45 7.32 5.59 -6.62
CA TRP A 45 7.64 7.00 -6.87
C TRP A 45 8.58 7.62 -5.83
N GLY A 46 9.02 6.83 -4.84
CA GLY A 46 10.04 7.21 -3.86
C GLY A 46 9.47 7.81 -2.56
N PRO A 47 10.37 8.23 -1.64
CA PRO A 47 10.01 8.68 -0.29
C PRO A 47 9.04 9.87 -0.27
N GLY A 48 9.27 10.88 -1.12
CA GLY A 48 8.42 12.07 -1.17
C GLY A 48 6.98 11.77 -1.61
N ALA A 49 6.80 10.83 -2.52
CA ALA A 49 5.46 10.37 -2.90
C ALA A 49 4.81 9.56 -1.77
N GLY A 50 5.60 8.76 -1.03
CA GLY A 50 5.16 8.02 0.14
C GLY A 50 4.65 8.93 1.26
N VAL A 51 5.32 10.06 1.51
CA VAL A 51 4.86 11.11 2.44
C VAL A 51 3.48 11.61 2.01
N ILE A 52 3.36 12.09 0.77
CA ILE A 52 2.09 12.66 0.26
C ILE A 52 0.97 11.62 0.30
N GLY A 53 1.24 10.40 -0.17
CA GLY A 53 0.28 9.30 -0.16
C GLY A 53 -0.16 8.92 1.25
N GLY A 54 0.80 8.83 2.18
CA GLY A 54 0.54 8.53 3.59
C GLY A 54 -0.29 9.60 4.28
N THR A 55 0.01 10.87 4.02
CA THR A 55 -0.74 12.01 4.58
C THR A 55 -2.16 12.04 4.03
N LEU A 56 -2.34 12.01 2.70
CA LEU A 56 -3.67 12.05 2.09
C LEU A 56 -4.50 10.83 2.46
N GLY A 57 -3.95 9.63 2.33
CA GLY A 57 -4.65 8.39 2.64
C GLY A 57 -5.01 8.27 4.11
N GLY A 58 -4.05 8.54 5.00
CA GLY A 58 -4.27 8.41 6.44
C GLY A 58 -5.21 9.48 6.99
N LEU A 59 -5.08 10.74 6.59
CA LEU A 59 -6.02 11.79 7.04
C LEU A 59 -7.44 11.54 6.54
N THR A 60 -7.59 11.10 5.28
CA THR A 60 -8.92 10.77 4.74
C THR A 60 -9.53 9.59 5.49
N GLN A 61 -8.73 8.55 5.78
CA GLN A 61 -9.20 7.40 6.53
C GLN A 61 -9.58 7.77 7.97
N ASP A 62 -8.78 8.58 8.66
CA ASP A 62 -9.06 9.01 10.02
C ASP A 62 -10.36 9.85 10.08
N ALA A 63 -10.56 10.75 9.11
CA ALA A 63 -11.77 11.55 9.00
C ALA A 63 -13.03 10.70 8.75
N LEU A 64 -12.91 9.65 7.94
CA LEU A 64 -14.03 8.74 7.64
C LEU A 64 -14.32 7.73 8.75
N ALA A 65 -13.33 7.39 9.57
CA ALA A 65 -13.48 6.46 10.69
C ALA A 65 -14.24 7.05 11.89
N GLY A 66 -14.43 8.38 11.94
CA GLY A 66 -15.18 9.06 13.01
C GLY A 66 -14.47 9.09 14.37
N GLY A 67 -13.17 8.78 14.41
CA GLY A 67 -12.34 8.78 15.61
C GLY A 67 -11.36 9.94 15.68
N THR A 68 -10.23 9.76 16.36
CA THR A 68 -9.16 10.77 16.46
C THR A 68 -8.51 11.03 15.11
N ILE A 69 -8.67 12.25 14.59
CA ILE A 69 -8.07 12.65 13.32
C ILE A 69 -6.57 12.92 13.48
N GLY A 70 -5.76 12.36 12.58
CA GLY A 70 -4.35 12.72 12.42
C GLY A 70 -3.37 11.67 12.96
N VAL A 71 -3.79 10.80 13.87
CA VAL A 71 -2.93 9.74 14.41
C VAL A 71 -2.57 8.72 13.32
N GLY A 72 -3.56 8.24 12.56
CA GLY A 72 -3.35 7.35 11.42
C GLY A 72 -2.68 8.05 10.25
N GLY A 73 -3.03 9.32 10.01
CA GLY A 73 -2.35 10.23 9.09
C GLY A 73 -0.84 10.29 9.31
N LEU A 74 -0.42 10.65 10.53
CA LEU A 74 1.00 10.75 10.89
C LEU A 74 1.72 9.41 10.76
N ALA A 75 1.15 8.34 11.33
CA ALA A 75 1.76 7.02 11.28
C ALA A 75 1.94 6.53 9.84
N LYS A 76 0.94 6.68 8.96
CA LYS A 76 1.05 6.30 7.53
C LYS A 76 2.02 7.18 6.75
N THR A 77 2.16 8.45 7.12
CA THR A 77 3.15 9.36 6.52
C THR A 77 4.58 8.92 6.81
N ILE A 78 4.89 8.62 8.08
CA ILE A 78 6.21 8.14 8.50
C ILE A 78 6.53 6.80 7.83
N VAL A 79 5.58 5.85 7.87
CA VAL A 79 5.75 4.54 7.23
C VAL A 79 5.95 4.68 5.73
N GLY A 80 5.13 5.51 5.06
CA GLY A 80 5.25 5.77 3.62
C GLY A 80 6.62 6.34 3.23
N PHE A 81 7.16 7.27 4.04
CA PHE A 81 8.51 7.78 3.84
C PHE A 81 9.56 6.66 3.90
N PHE A 82 9.58 5.86 4.98
CA PHE A 82 10.58 4.81 5.16
C PHE A 82 10.45 3.68 4.13
N VAL A 83 9.22 3.30 3.75
CA VAL A 83 9.00 2.35 2.65
C VAL A 83 9.60 2.87 1.35
N GLY A 84 9.44 4.17 1.08
CA GLY A 84 10.04 4.80 -0.10
C GLY A 84 11.56 4.85 -0.03
N VAL A 85 12.13 5.07 1.15
CA VAL A 85 13.58 5.00 1.37
C VAL A 85 14.07 3.58 1.08
N VAL A 86 13.45 2.56 1.66
CA VAL A 86 13.77 1.14 1.40
C VAL A 86 13.67 0.82 -0.09
N GLY A 87 12.60 1.27 -0.77
CA GLY A 87 12.45 1.08 -2.22
C GLY A 87 13.50 1.79 -3.07
N SER A 88 14.11 2.87 -2.55
CA SER A 88 15.18 3.59 -3.24
C SER A 88 16.58 3.01 -3.00
N GLN A 89 16.80 2.40 -1.83
CA GLN A 89 18.10 1.86 -1.43
C GLN A 89 18.24 0.37 -1.78
N PHE A 90 17.13 -0.38 -1.83
CA PHE A 90 17.11 -1.80 -2.13
C PHE A 90 16.38 -2.10 -3.43
N ILE A 91 16.82 -3.11 -4.17
CA ILE A 91 16.17 -3.55 -5.41
C ILE A 91 14.93 -4.37 -5.06
N VAL A 92 13.79 -3.70 -4.86
CA VAL A 92 12.49 -4.32 -4.55
C VAL A 92 11.67 -4.55 -5.84
N ALA A 93 12.25 -5.28 -6.78
CA ALA A 93 11.68 -5.47 -8.12
C ALA A 93 10.61 -6.58 -8.17
N ARG A 94 10.78 -7.64 -7.38
CA ARG A 94 9.88 -8.81 -7.40
C ARG A 94 8.72 -8.65 -6.39
N PRO A 95 7.57 -9.32 -6.62
CA PRO A 95 6.41 -9.26 -5.72
C PRO A 95 6.71 -9.70 -4.28
N VAL A 96 7.52 -10.74 -4.10
CA VAL A 96 7.86 -11.30 -2.77
C VAL A 96 8.65 -10.31 -1.89
N PRO A 97 9.74 -9.67 -2.35
CA PRO A 97 10.37 -8.57 -1.62
C PRO A 97 9.40 -7.44 -1.25
N ARG A 98 8.49 -7.04 -2.16
CA ARG A 98 7.51 -5.99 -1.85
C ARG A 98 6.53 -6.41 -0.77
N MET A 99 6.09 -7.67 -0.79
CA MET A 99 5.28 -8.26 0.28
C MET A 99 5.97 -8.15 1.64
N VAL A 100 7.27 -8.49 1.72
CA VAL A 100 8.04 -8.39 2.96
C VAL A 100 8.13 -6.94 3.44
N VAL A 101 8.36 -5.99 2.53
CA VAL A 101 8.36 -4.57 2.88
C VAL A 101 7.01 -4.12 3.45
N VAL A 102 5.89 -4.56 2.87
CA VAL A 102 4.55 -4.23 3.39
C VAL A 102 4.27 -4.89 4.74
N ALA A 103 4.75 -6.12 4.95
CA ALA A 103 4.66 -6.79 6.25
C ALA A 103 5.38 -5.97 7.33
N GLY A 104 6.64 -5.59 7.08
CA GLY A 104 7.41 -4.73 7.97
C GLY A 104 6.75 -3.35 8.19
N ALA A 105 6.21 -2.76 7.12
CA ALA A 105 5.47 -1.50 7.19
C ALA A 105 4.21 -1.60 8.07
N THR A 106 3.52 -2.74 8.06
CA THR A 106 2.33 -3.00 8.89
C THR A 106 2.70 -3.06 10.37
N VAL A 107 3.76 -3.78 10.71
CA VAL A 107 4.28 -3.84 12.08
C VAL A 107 4.71 -2.44 12.54
N ALA A 108 5.50 -1.74 11.73
CA ALA A 108 5.94 -0.38 12.03
C ALA A 108 4.75 0.58 12.22
N HIS A 109 3.72 0.48 11.36
CA HIS A 109 2.51 1.28 11.47
C HIS A 109 1.81 1.05 12.81
N ARG A 110 1.63 -0.22 13.23
CA ARG A 110 0.98 -0.55 14.50
C ARG A 110 1.75 -0.04 15.70
N LEU A 111 3.08 -0.19 15.70
CA LEU A 111 3.93 0.34 16.75
C LEU A 111 3.88 1.87 16.82
N LEU A 112 3.88 2.55 15.66
CA LEU A 112 3.75 4.01 15.61
C LEU A 112 2.38 4.49 16.09
N MET A 113 1.30 3.83 15.69
CA MET A 113 -0.04 4.15 16.18
C MET A 113 -0.08 4.07 17.72
N GLN A 114 0.47 3.01 18.30
CA GLN A 114 0.53 2.84 19.74
C GLN A 114 1.42 3.91 20.40
N ALA A 115 2.59 4.19 19.83
CA ALA A 115 3.49 5.23 20.34
C ALA A 115 2.82 6.60 20.34
N ILE A 116 2.16 6.98 19.25
CA ILE A 116 1.48 8.28 19.13
C ILE A 116 0.31 8.38 20.11
N VAL A 117 -0.55 7.35 20.19
CA VAL A 117 -1.69 7.34 21.14
C VAL A 117 -1.19 7.45 22.59
N SER A 118 -0.08 6.78 22.92
CA SER A 118 0.53 6.89 24.24
C SER A 118 1.12 8.28 24.52
N ALA A 119 1.74 8.90 23.51
CA ALA A 119 2.34 10.23 23.65
C ALA A 119 1.29 11.32 23.90
N ILE A 120 0.06 11.14 23.41
CA ILE A 120 -1.07 12.08 23.61
C ILE A 120 -1.93 11.75 24.84
N GLY A 121 -1.48 10.84 25.70
CA GLY A 121 -2.14 10.53 26.98
C GLY A 121 -3.46 9.76 26.85
N LEU A 122 -3.76 9.19 25.68
CA LEU A 122 -4.93 8.32 25.51
C LEU A 122 -4.63 6.93 26.09
N HIS A 123 -5.62 6.38 26.80
CA HIS A 123 -5.48 5.10 27.50
C HIS A 123 -5.05 3.96 26.57
N TRP A 124 -4.08 3.18 27.05
CA TRP A 124 -3.56 1.99 26.40
C TRP A 124 -4.63 0.89 26.32
N ALA A 125 -5.17 0.65 25.12
CA ALA A 125 -5.78 -0.64 24.83
C ALA A 125 -4.65 -1.66 24.60
N GLY A 126 -4.64 -2.78 25.33
CA GLY A 126 -3.58 -3.79 25.22
C GLY A 126 -3.36 -4.29 23.79
N VAL A 127 -2.10 -4.61 23.45
CA VAL A 127 -1.75 -5.10 22.12
C VAL A 127 -2.25 -6.53 21.95
N SER A 128 -3.22 -6.73 21.06
CA SER A 128 -3.54 -8.07 20.59
C SER A 128 -2.46 -8.54 19.63
N TRP A 129 -1.50 -9.32 20.13
CA TRP A 129 -0.44 -9.93 19.33
C TRP A 129 -1.00 -10.74 18.15
N LEU A 130 -2.10 -11.47 18.39
CA LEU A 130 -2.79 -12.22 17.34
C LEU A 130 -3.45 -11.30 16.30
N GLY A 131 -4.00 -10.16 16.74
CA GLY A 131 -4.53 -9.13 15.83
C GLY A 131 -3.43 -8.54 14.94
N MET A 132 -2.27 -8.21 15.51
CA MET A 132 -1.13 -7.69 14.76
C MET A 132 -0.59 -8.72 13.76
N LEU A 133 -0.45 -9.98 14.16
CA LEU A 133 0.01 -11.06 13.28
C LEU A 133 -0.97 -11.30 12.12
N SER A 134 -2.28 -11.36 12.41
CA SER A 134 -3.31 -11.57 11.39
C SER A 134 -3.35 -10.44 10.38
N GLU A 135 -3.34 -9.18 10.83
CA GLU A 135 -3.29 -8.02 9.94
C GLU A 135 -2.01 -7.99 9.11
N THR A 136 -0.85 -8.27 9.72
CA THR A 136 0.43 -8.33 9.00
C THR A 136 0.38 -9.39 7.89
N GLY A 137 -0.16 -10.58 8.21
CA GLY A 137 -0.35 -11.65 7.24
C GLY A 137 -1.31 -11.26 6.12
N LEU A 138 -2.47 -10.67 6.45
CA LEU A 138 -3.47 -10.26 5.47
C LEU A 138 -2.96 -9.13 4.56
N ASN A 139 -2.28 -8.13 5.12
CA ASN A 139 -1.69 -7.04 4.34
C ASN A 139 -0.56 -7.53 3.44
N ALA A 140 0.26 -8.47 3.91
CA ALA A 140 1.30 -9.10 3.10
C ALA A 140 0.70 -9.87 1.90
N VAL A 141 -0.31 -10.72 2.15
CA VAL A 141 -1.00 -11.45 1.07
C VAL A 141 -1.66 -10.48 0.09
N THR A 142 -2.31 -9.43 0.61
CA THR A 142 -2.94 -8.39 -0.22
C THR A 142 -1.91 -7.69 -1.08
N ALA A 143 -0.76 -7.31 -0.51
CA ALA A 143 0.34 -6.72 -1.25
C ALA A 143 0.83 -7.65 -2.37
N LEU A 144 1.03 -8.94 -2.07
CA LEU A 144 1.45 -9.92 -3.07
C LEU A 144 0.47 -9.95 -4.26
N ILE A 145 -0.83 -10.05 -3.98
CA ILE A 145 -1.89 -10.07 -5.00
C ILE A 145 -1.88 -8.78 -5.82
N VAL A 146 -1.83 -7.61 -5.17
CA VAL A 146 -1.84 -6.30 -5.84
C VAL A 146 -0.60 -6.13 -6.72
N PHE A 147 0.60 -6.41 -6.20
CA PHE A 147 1.84 -6.25 -6.97
C PHE A 147 1.93 -7.25 -8.13
N GLN A 148 1.52 -8.49 -7.95
CA GLN A 148 1.47 -9.48 -9.02
C GLN A 148 0.46 -9.09 -10.11
N SER A 149 -0.71 -8.57 -9.72
CA SER A 149 -1.72 -8.10 -10.68
C SER A 149 -1.19 -6.96 -11.55
N ILE A 150 -0.50 -5.98 -10.95
CA ILE A 150 0.10 -4.84 -11.66
C ILE A 150 1.17 -5.29 -12.65
N GLU A 151 1.92 -6.36 -12.36
CA GLU A 151 2.96 -6.89 -13.27
C GLU A 151 2.36 -7.72 -14.41
N THR A 152 1.26 -8.43 -14.17
CA THR A 152 0.66 -9.35 -15.14
C THR A 152 -0.22 -8.64 -16.17
N VAL A 153 -0.96 -7.60 -15.75
CA VAL A 153 -1.90 -6.85 -16.63
C VAL A 153 -1.23 -6.25 -17.88
N PRO A 154 -0.07 -5.57 -17.81
CA PRO A 154 0.60 -5.06 -19.00
C PRO A 154 1.27 -6.15 -19.86
N ALA A 155 1.58 -7.32 -19.29
CA ALA A 155 2.16 -8.44 -20.03
C ALA A 155 1.14 -9.06 -21.01
N LEU A 156 -0.13 -9.17 -20.60
CA LEU A 156 -1.21 -9.70 -21.44
C LEU A 156 -1.63 -8.73 -22.55
N LEU A 157 -1.57 -7.42 -22.30
CA LEU A 157 -1.93 -6.39 -23.27
C LEU A 157 -0.85 -6.15 -24.35
N ARG A 158 0.37 -6.69 -24.18
CA ARG A 158 1.49 -6.52 -25.12
C ARG A 158 1.63 -7.61 -26.18
N HIS A 159 0.67 -8.54 -26.29
CA HIS A 159 0.58 -9.44 -27.44
C HIS A 159 0.11 -8.68 -28.70
N ARG A 160 0.92 -7.74 -29.19
CA ARG A 160 0.82 -7.27 -30.57
C ARG A 160 1.55 -8.30 -31.44
N PRO A 161 0.87 -9.13 -32.23
CA PRO A 161 1.57 -10.03 -33.14
C PRO A 161 2.42 -9.17 -34.08
N MET A 162 3.74 -9.38 -34.05
CA MET A 162 4.66 -8.85 -35.06
C MET A 162 4.16 -9.37 -36.41
N ARG A 163 3.51 -8.46 -37.16
CA ARG A 163 3.12 -8.67 -38.56
C ARG A 163 4.38 -9.00 -39.33
N ARG A 164 4.60 -10.30 -39.58
CA ARG A 164 5.62 -10.81 -40.52
C ARG A 164 5.50 -9.98 -41.80
N SER A 165 6.51 -9.18 -42.11
CA SER A 165 6.62 -8.55 -43.42
C SER A 165 6.96 -9.64 -44.42
N ALA A 166 5.94 -10.27 -44.97
CA ALA A 166 6.04 -11.06 -46.18
C ALA A 166 6.21 -10.12 -47.39
N PHE A 167 7.42 -9.62 -47.63
CA PHE A 167 7.82 -8.96 -48.88
C PHE A 167 9.34 -9.07 -49.00
N GLY A 168 9.94 -9.63 -50.05
CA GLY A 168 9.37 -10.15 -51.26
C GLY A 168 10.36 -11.04 -52.01
N LYS A 169 9.80 -11.97 -52.78
CA LYS A 169 10.50 -12.68 -53.84
C LYS A 169 10.98 -11.68 -54.89
N ARG A 170 12.28 -11.62 -55.14
CA ARG A 170 12.91 -11.23 -56.42
C ARG A 170 14.10 -12.20 -56.54
N LYS A 171 14.06 -13.25 -57.38
CA LYS A 171 14.33 -13.23 -58.85
C LYS A 171 15.22 -12.02 -59.16
N TRP A 172 16.52 -12.16 -59.34
CA TRP A 172 17.22 -12.99 -60.32
C TRP A 172 18.56 -13.48 -59.77
#